data_AF-A0A7V7E8Y9-F1
#
_entry.id   AF-A0A7V7E8Y9-F1
#
_cell.length_a   1.000
_cell.length_b   1.000
_cell.length_c   1.000
_cell.angle_alpha   90.00
_cell.angle_beta   90.00
_cell.angle_gamma   90.00
#
_symmetry.space_group_name_H-M   'P 1'
#
loop_
_entity.id
_entity.type
_entity.pdbx_description
1 polymer ?
#
loop_
_entity_poly.entity_id
_entity_poly.type
_entity_poly.pdbx_seq_one_letter_code
_entity_poly.pdbx_strand_id
1 'polypeptide(L)' 'MKVGVVYATPGRQAWLTIDMPEGATVQQAIDKSGILAQFPEIDL' A
#
# COMPACT_ATOMS: atom_id res chain seq x y z
N MET A 1 6.51 -11.54 -7.21
CA MET A 1 6.81 -11.48 -5.77
C MET A 1 5.60 -10.99 -4.99
N LYS A 2 5.41 -11.45 -3.74
CA LYS A 2 4.35 -10.93 -2.85
C LYS A 2 4.88 -9.79 -2.00
N VAL A 3 4.12 -8.71 -1.92
CA VAL A 3 4.47 -7.51 -1.15
C VAL A 3 3.32 -7.18 -0.20
N GLY A 4 3.65 -6.89 1.06
CA GLY A 4 2.71 -6.36 2.03
C GLY A 4 2.82 -4.85 2.11
N VAL A 5 1.72 -4.14 1.92
CA VAL A 5 1.60 -2.69 2.12
C VAL A 5 0.75 -2.47 3.37
N VAL A 6 1.33 -1.79 4.36
CA VAL A 6 0.70 -1.60 5.67
C VAL A 6 0.71 -0.13 6.04
N TYR A 7 -0.43 0.38 6.48
CA TYR A 7 -0.56 1.71 7.07
C TYR A 7 -1.35 1.58 8.37
N ALA A 8 -0.76 2.05 9.47
CA ALA A 8 -1.31 1.88 10.80
C ALA A 8 -1.28 3.20 11.57
N THR A 9 -2.46 3.67 11.95
CA THR A 9 -2.69 4.77 12.89
C THR A 9 -3.31 4.20 14.18
N PRO A 10 -3.32 4.96 15.29
CA PRO A 10 -3.97 4.52 16.52
C PRO A 10 -5.46 4.17 16.36
N GLY A 11 -6.17 4.85 15.46
CA GLY A 11 -7.62 4.66 15.25
C GLY A 11 -7.98 3.72 14.10
N ARG A 12 -7.05 3.42 13.19
CA ARG A 12 -7.31 2.63 11.99
C ARG A 12 -6.04 2.00 11.43
N GLN A 13 -6.13 0.74 11.03
CA GLN A 13 -5.03 0.01 10.40
C GLN A 13 -5.51 -0.69 9.14
N ALA A 14 -4.65 -0.79 8.14
CA ALA A 14 -4.85 -1.60 6.96
C ALA A 14 -3.60 -2.40 6.62
N TRP A 15 -3.80 -3.65 6.24
CA TRP A 15 -2.78 -4.54 5.72
C TRP A 15 -3.26 -5.11 4.40
N LEU A 16 -2.57 -4.78 3.33
CA LEU A 16 -2.90 -5.21 1.98
C LEU A 16 -1.75 -6.05 1.43
N THR A 17 -2.07 -7.24 0.92
CA THR A 17 -1.08 -8.09 0.25
C THR A 17 -1.36 -8.06 -1.24
N ILE A 18 -0.34 -7.70 -2.03
CA ILE A 18 -0.44 -7.62 -3.48
C ILE A 18 0.67 -8.43 -4.16
N ASP A 19 0.33 -9.00 -5.31
CA ASP A 19 1.30 -9.63 -6.20
C ASP A 19 1.87 -8.60 -7.18
N MET A 20 3.20 -8.52 -7.23
CA MET A 20 3.96 -7.58 -8.06
C MET A 20 4.98 -8.31 -8.95
N PRO A 21 5.27 -7.79 -10.15
CA PRO A 21 6.38 -8.27 -10.95
C PRO A 21 7.71 -7.93 -10.28
N GLU A 22 8.77 -8.67 -10.61
CA GLU A 22 10.12 -8.31 -10.17
C GLU A 22 10.55 -6.97 -10.77
N GLY A 23 11.32 -6.21 -10.01
CA GLY A 23 11.73 -4.85 -10.41
C GLY A 23 10.65 -3.78 -10.26
N ALA A 24 9.46 -4.12 -9.74
CA ALA A 24 8.44 -3.14 -9.40
C ALA A 24 8.95 -2.15 -8.35
N THR A 25 8.52 -0.90 -8.48
CA THR A 25 8.88 0.18 -7.56
C THR A 25 7.92 0.26 -6.37
N VAL A 26 8.34 0.95 -5.31
CA VAL A 26 7.50 1.22 -4.14
C VAL A 26 6.24 2.00 -4.54
N GLN A 27 6.36 3.00 -5.42
CA GLN A 27 5.21 3.78 -5.91
C GLN A 27 4.15 2.89 -6.55
N GLN A 28 4.56 1.99 -7.45
CA GLN A 28 3.65 1.04 -8.11
C GLN A 28 2.95 0.10 -7.12
N ALA A 29 3.65 -0.30 -6.06
CA ALA A 29 3.05 -1.11 -5.00
C ALA A 29 2.00 -0.33 -4.21
N ILE A 30 2.27 0.94 -3.88
CA ILE A 30 1.33 1.84 -3.21
C ILE A 30 0.08 2.04 -4.07
N ASP A 31 0.26 2.42 -5.34
CA ASP A 31 -0.84 2.67 -6.28
C ASP A 31 -1.71 1.42 -6.47
N LYS A 32 -1.08 0.25 -6.67
CA LYS A 32 -1.82 -1.01 -6.86
C LYS A 32 -2.51 -1.49 -5.59
N SER A 33 -1.95 -1.22 -4.40
CA SER A 33 -2.58 -1.60 -3.14
C SER A 33 -3.91 -0.86 -2.94
N GLY A 34 -4.09 0.32 -3.52
CA GLY A 34 -5.27 1.16 -3.29
C GLY A 34 -5.30 1.79 -1.89
N ILE A 35 -4.17 1.77 -1.16
CA ILE A 35 -4.11 2.29 0.21
C ILE A 35 -4.36 3.80 0.26
N LEU A 36 -3.93 4.55 -0.76
CA LEU A 36 -4.20 5.99 -0.86
C LEU A 36 -5.69 6.31 -1.00
N ALA A 37 -6.46 5.45 -1.66
CA ALA A 37 -7.91 5.62 -1.74
C ALA A 37 -8.61 5.30 -0.40
N GLN A 38 -8.02 4.42 0.41
CA GLN A 38 -8.53 4.11 1.75
C GLN A 38 -8.17 5.17 2.78
N PHE A 39 -7.03 5.84 2.60
CA PHE A 39 -6.46 6.87 3.48
C PHE A 39 -6.09 8.10 2.65
N PRO A 40 -7.08 8.90 2.23
CA PRO A 40 -6.85 10.11 1.43
C PRO A 40 -6.05 11.19 2.16
N GLU A 41 -5.84 11.05 3.47
CA GLU A 41 -4.98 11.90 4.29
C GLU A 41 -3.47 11.68 4.08
N ILE A 42 -3.07 10.58 3.43
CA ILE A 42 -1.67 10.31 3.11
C ILE A 42 -1.22 11.25 1.99
N ASP A 43 -0.23 12.10 2.28
CA ASP A 43 0.48 12.94 1.30
C ASP A 43 1.84 12.28 0.99
N LEU A 44 2.00 11.79 -0.25
CA LEU A 44 3.10 10.92 -0.69
C LEU A 44 4.05 11.65 -1.66
#